data_AF-A0A511SXU4-F1
#
_entry.id   AF-A0A511SXU4-F1
#
_cell.length_a   1.000
_cell.length_b   1.000
_cell.length_c   1.000
_cell.angle_alpha   90.00
_cell.angle_beta   90.00
_cell.angle_gamma   90.00
#
_symmetry.space_group_name_H-M   'P 1'
#
loop_
_entity.id
_entity.type
_entity.pdbx_description
1 polymer ?
#
loop_
_entity_poly.entity_id
_entity_poly.type
_entity_poly.pdbx_seq_one_letter_code
_entity_poly.pdbx_strand_id
1 'polypeptide(L)'
;MSLRRALLTVVLSSTALLSACALRPTYRELVAPNAAEVTAGQTVALRVVDSAGKPVQGAKVRAGERRTRMNLVSDADGLVTLETNADLLKENPLVEVVLPKGVSQYRLQLVPSGQSPAELAPQAPAAPEQAPAPEAPEAQPATPATPETAPQAPAAPATPGT
;
A
#
# COMPACT_ATOMS: atom_id res chain seq x y z
N MET A 1 -24.12 -49.68 -11.77
CA MET A 1 -23.28 -48.46 -11.83
C MET A 1 -22.45 -48.53 -13.11
N SER A 2 -22.57 -47.53 -14.00
CA SER A 2 -21.87 -47.55 -15.30
C SER A 2 -20.37 -47.25 -15.14
N LEU A 3 -19.50 -48.00 -15.83
CA LEU A 3 -18.05 -47.77 -15.90
C LEU A 3 -17.69 -46.32 -16.24
N ARG A 4 -18.51 -45.65 -17.07
CA ARG A 4 -18.34 -44.24 -17.44
C ARG A 4 -18.56 -43.29 -16.25
N ARG A 5 -19.52 -43.59 -15.38
CA ARG A 5 -19.79 -42.79 -14.17
C ARG A 5 -18.66 -42.95 -13.16
N ALA A 6 -18.14 -44.17 -12.98
CA ALA A 6 -17.01 -44.43 -12.09
C ALA A 6 -15.74 -43.69 -12.52
N LEU A 7 -15.39 -43.74 -13.82
CA LEU A 7 -14.23 -43.02 -14.37
C LEU A 7 -14.36 -41.50 -14.21
N LEU A 8 -15.55 -40.93 -14.46
CA LEU A 8 -15.78 -39.49 -14.27
C LEU A 8 -15.60 -39.07 -12.82
N THR A 9 -16.12 -39.82 -11.84
CA THR A 9 -15.91 -39.51 -10.41
C THR A 9 -14.44 -39.57 -10.02
N VAL A 10 -13.69 -40.57 -10.51
CA VAL A 10 -12.25 -40.68 -10.20
C VAL A 10 -11.46 -39.52 -10.78
N VAL A 11 -11.75 -39.13 -12.02
CA VAL A 11 -11.11 -37.96 -12.64
C VAL A 11 -11.47 -36.71 -11.83
N LEU A 12 -12.74 -36.48 -11.55
CA LEU A 12 -13.19 -35.28 -10.83
C LEU A 12 -12.57 -35.17 -9.42
N SER A 13 -12.53 -36.29 -8.67
CA SER A 13 -11.91 -36.32 -7.34
C SER A 13 -10.40 -36.13 -7.41
N SER A 14 -9.73 -36.74 -8.40
CA SER A 14 -8.28 -36.60 -8.56
C SER A 14 -7.91 -35.16 -8.92
N THR A 15 -8.62 -34.54 -9.87
CA THR A 15 -8.36 -33.15 -10.26
C THR A 15 -8.61 -32.19 -9.08
N ALA A 16 -9.63 -32.42 -8.26
CA ALA A 16 -9.89 -31.63 -7.06
C ALA A 16 -8.77 -31.77 -6.00
N LEU A 17 -8.27 -33.00 -5.76
CA LEU A 17 -7.19 -33.27 -4.81
C LEU A 17 -5.85 -32.68 -5.28
N LEU A 18 -5.54 -32.76 -6.58
CA LEU A 18 -4.33 -32.14 -7.15
C LEU A 18 -4.41 -30.61 -7.11
N SER A 19 -5.58 -30.02 -7.38
CA SER A 19 -5.77 -28.57 -7.30
C SER A 19 -5.59 -28.04 -5.87
N ALA A 20 -6.02 -28.78 -4.84
CA ALA A 20 -5.85 -28.37 -3.45
C ALA A 20 -4.38 -28.27 -2.99
N CYS A 21 -3.48 -29.05 -3.58
CA CYS A 21 -2.04 -29.00 -3.28
C CYS A 21 -1.34 -27.80 -3.94
N ALA A 22 -1.91 -27.22 -5.00
CA ALA A 22 -1.35 -26.07 -5.71
C ALA A 22 -1.67 -24.72 -5.04
N LEU A 23 -2.47 -24.69 -3.97
CA LEU A 23 -2.86 -23.44 -3.29
C LEU A 23 -1.80 -22.90 -2.33
N ARG A 24 -0.71 -23.64 -2.06
CA ARG A 24 0.38 -23.16 -1.21
C ARG A 24 1.40 -22.43 -2.07
N PRO A 25 1.62 -21.12 -1.84
CA PRO A 25 2.62 -20.39 -2.61
C PRO A 25 4.03 -20.87 -2.26
N THR A 26 4.92 -20.84 -3.24
CA THR A 26 6.35 -21.09 -3.02
C THR A 26 7.04 -19.85 -2.46
N TYR A 27 8.22 -20.02 -1.86
CA TYR A 27 9.00 -18.89 -1.34
C TYR A 27 9.29 -17.83 -2.41
N ARG A 28 9.64 -18.26 -3.64
CA ARG A 28 9.86 -17.35 -4.78
C ARG A 28 8.60 -16.57 -5.17
N GLU A 29 7.43 -17.20 -5.15
CA GLU A 29 6.17 -16.51 -5.47
C GLU A 29 5.82 -15.42 -4.47
N LEU A 30 6.24 -15.58 -3.20
CA LEU A 30 6.00 -14.57 -2.17
C LEU A 30 6.95 -13.38 -2.24
N VAL A 31 8.19 -13.60 -2.65
CA VAL A 31 9.18 -12.51 -2.72
C VAL A 31 9.25 -11.87 -4.11
N ALA A 32 8.90 -12.63 -5.16
CA ALA A 32 9.03 -12.26 -6.57
C ALA A 32 7.74 -12.58 -7.39
N PRO A 33 6.56 -12.08 -7.02
CA PRO A 33 5.30 -12.47 -7.67
C PRO A 33 5.23 -12.12 -9.17
N ASN A 34 6.01 -11.13 -9.63
CA ASN A 34 6.04 -10.67 -11.02
C ASN A 34 7.31 -11.09 -11.79
N ALA A 35 8.01 -12.14 -11.33
CA ALA A 35 9.28 -12.59 -11.90
C ALA A 35 10.40 -11.51 -11.93
N ALA A 36 10.27 -10.46 -11.13
CA ALA A 36 11.37 -9.52 -10.89
C ALA A 36 12.53 -10.27 -10.22
N GLU A 37 13.77 -9.98 -10.63
CA GLU A 37 14.94 -10.53 -9.96
C GLU A 37 14.97 -10.05 -8.51
N VAL A 38 14.81 -10.98 -7.58
CA VAL A 38 14.95 -10.71 -6.15
C VAL A 38 16.33 -11.14 -5.71
N THR A 39 17.04 -10.21 -5.08
CA THR A 39 18.38 -10.47 -4.54
C THR A 39 18.27 -10.87 -3.07
N ALA A 40 19.17 -11.74 -2.61
CA ALA A 40 19.29 -12.03 -1.18
C ALA A 40 19.63 -10.75 -0.39
N GLY A 41 19.12 -10.67 0.84
CA GLY A 41 19.20 -9.47 1.69
C GLY A 41 18.12 -8.42 1.42
N GLN A 42 17.31 -8.57 0.37
CA GLN A 42 16.19 -7.66 0.12
C GLN A 42 15.09 -7.87 1.15
N THR A 43 14.61 -6.79 1.76
CA THR A 43 13.47 -6.84 2.69
C THR A 43 12.15 -6.72 1.94
N VAL A 44 11.24 -7.67 2.18
CA VAL A 44 9.88 -7.70 1.62
C VAL A 44 8.88 -7.70 2.77
N ALA A 45 7.82 -6.88 2.66
CA ALA A 45 6.71 -6.90 3.59
C ALA A 45 5.51 -7.62 2.98
N LEU A 46 4.94 -8.55 3.75
CA LEU A 46 3.72 -9.27 3.43
C LEU A 46 2.66 -8.91 4.46
N ARG A 47 1.39 -8.82 4.06
CA ARG A 47 0.26 -8.73 4.99
C ARG A 47 -0.59 -9.99 4.89
N VAL A 48 -0.90 -10.56 6.05
CA VAL A 48 -1.87 -11.65 6.21
C VAL A 48 -3.23 -11.03 6.49
N VAL A 49 -4.18 -11.24 5.58
CA VAL A 49 -5.57 -10.78 5.74
C VAL A 49 -6.53 -11.97 5.74
N ASP A 50 -7.64 -11.85 6.46
CA ASP A 50 -8.72 -12.84 6.46
C ASP A 50 -9.62 -12.72 5.21
N SER A 51 -10.66 -13.57 5.13
CA SER A 51 -11.65 -13.52 4.04
C SER A 51 -12.48 -12.23 4.01
N ALA A 52 -12.56 -11.49 5.11
CA ALA A 52 -13.24 -10.20 5.22
C ALA A 52 -12.29 -9.02 4.94
N GLY A 53 -11.03 -9.29 4.61
CA GLY A 53 -10.00 -8.28 4.35
C GLY A 53 -9.40 -7.65 5.61
N LYS A 54 -9.66 -8.20 6.80
CA LYS A 54 -9.09 -7.72 8.07
C LYS A 54 -7.69 -8.28 8.29
N PRO A 55 -6.75 -7.51 8.84
CA PRO A 55 -5.43 -8.02 9.19
C PRO A 55 -5.54 -9.12 10.25
N VAL A 56 -4.73 -10.17 10.08
CA VAL A 56 -4.69 -11.32 11.00
C VAL A 56 -3.46 -11.21 11.88
N GLN A 57 -3.66 -10.92 13.16
CA GLN A 57 -2.60 -10.88 14.15
C GLN A 57 -2.19 -12.29 14.61
N GLY A 58 -0.89 -12.53 14.77
CA GLY A 58 -0.36 -13.77 15.34
C GLY A 58 -0.39 -14.99 14.41
N ALA A 59 -0.62 -14.80 13.12
CA ALA A 59 -0.45 -15.85 12.12
C ALA A 59 1.04 -16.20 11.97
N LYS A 60 1.36 -17.50 11.94
CA LYS A 60 2.74 -17.97 11.81
C LYS A 60 3.03 -18.33 10.37
N VAL A 61 3.97 -17.65 9.73
CA VAL A 61 4.42 -17.92 8.36
C VAL A 61 5.72 -18.71 8.41
N ARG A 62 5.73 -19.89 7.80
CA ARG A 62 6.83 -20.85 7.83
C ARG A 62 7.27 -21.22 6.43
N ALA A 63 8.57 -21.37 6.23
CA ALA A 63 9.12 -21.93 5.00
C ALA A 63 10.39 -22.75 5.31
N GLY A 64 10.65 -23.77 4.49
CA GLY A 64 11.84 -24.62 4.61
C GLY A 64 11.61 -25.89 5.43
N GLU A 65 12.25 -26.99 5.02
CA GLU A 65 12.03 -28.32 5.58
C GLU A 65 13.18 -28.83 6.46
N ARG A 66 14.43 -28.45 6.15
CA ARG A 66 15.61 -29.06 6.77
C ARG A 66 16.52 -28.03 7.44
N ARG A 67 17.58 -27.60 6.74
CA ARG A 67 18.67 -26.80 7.30
C ARG A 67 18.34 -25.32 7.38
N THR A 68 17.71 -24.81 6.32
CA THR A 68 17.26 -23.42 6.27
C THR A 68 15.77 -23.39 6.55
N ARG A 69 15.38 -22.65 7.60
CA ARG A 69 13.99 -22.51 8.01
C ARG A 69 13.70 -21.05 8.30
N MET A 70 12.53 -20.61 7.89
CA MET A 70 11.95 -19.32 8.21
C MET A 70 10.71 -19.54 9.07
N ASN A 71 10.57 -18.76 10.13
CA ASN A 71 9.38 -18.77 10.98
C ASN A 71 9.14 -17.34 11.47
N LEU A 72 8.13 -16.69 10.91
CA LEU A 72 7.76 -15.32 11.19
C LEU A 72 6.35 -15.30 11.78
N VAL A 73 6.05 -14.27 12.58
CA VAL A 73 4.74 -14.08 13.18
C VAL A 73 4.21 -12.73 12.74
N SER A 74 2.95 -12.68 12.31
CA SER A 74 2.31 -11.42 11.92
C SER A 74 2.02 -10.54 13.13
N ASP A 75 2.24 -9.23 12.96
CA ASP A 75 1.97 -8.21 13.97
C ASP A 75 0.48 -7.83 14.04
N ALA A 76 0.16 -6.75 14.78
CA ALA A 76 -1.21 -6.27 14.95
C ALA A 76 -1.87 -5.82 13.62
N ASP A 77 -1.08 -5.33 12.67
CA ASP A 77 -1.52 -4.94 11.33
C ASP A 77 -1.49 -6.12 10.34
N GLY A 78 -1.24 -7.33 10.84
CA GLY A 78 -1.11 -8.55 10.06
C GLY A 78 0.16 -8.55 9.20
N LEU A 79 1.11 -7.64 9.43
CA LEU A 79 2.32 -7.52 8.65
C LEU A 79 3.38 -8.54 9.09
N VAL A 80 4.12 -9.02 8.09
CA VAL A 80 5.22 -9.96 8.20
C VAL A 80 6.35 -9.41 7.34
N THR A 81 7.39 -8.92 7.99
CA THR A 81 8.61 -8.49 7.33
C THR A 81 9.56 -9.66 7.21
N LEU A 82 10.00 -9.96 5.99
CA LEU A 82 10.96 -11.02 5.71
C LEU A 82 12.17 -10.45 5.00
N GLU A 83 13.36 -10.85 5.43
CA GLU A 83 14.59 -10.63 4.68
C GLU A 83 14.81 -11.82 3.74
N THR A 84 15.09 -11.53 2.48
CA THR A 84 15.21 -12.57 1.46
C THR A 84 16.48 -13.37 1.68
N ASN A 85 16.37 -14.70 1.76
CA ASN A 85 17.50 -15.59 2.02
C ASN A 85 17.88 -16.38 0.76
N ALA A 86 19.17 -16.38 0.40
CA ALA A 86 19.68 -17.05 -0.80
C ALA A 86 19.42 -18.56 -0.81
N ASP A 87 19.53 -19.23 0.35
CA ASP A 87 19.29 -20.67 0.46
C ASP A 87 17.80 -20.98 0.27
N LEU A 88 16.90 -20.16 0.83
CA LEU A 88 15.46 -20.31 0.60
C LEU A 88 15.05 -20.00 -0.83
N LEU A 89 15.70 -19.03 -1.50
CA LEU A 89 15.52 -18.78 -2.93
C LEU A 89 15.98 -19.96 -3.79
N LYS A 90 17.04 -20.65 -3.37
CA LYS A 90 17.58 -21.82 -4.08
C LYS A 90 16.74 -23.06 -3.88
N GLU A 91 16.35 -23.35 -2.63
CA GLU A 91 15.51 -24.51 -2.28
C GLU A 91 14.06 -24.32 -2.72
N ASN A 92 13.59 -23.07 -2.79
CA ASN A 92 12.23 -22.67 -3.12
C ASN A 92 11.14 -23.50 -2.41
N PRO A 93 11.17 -23.62 -1.07
CA PRO A 93 10.21 -24.43 -0.34
C PRO A 93 8.79 -23.84 -0.42
N LEU A 94 7.80 -24.69 -0.16
CA LEU A 94 6.42 -24.24 0.06
C LEU A 94 6.33 -23.39 1.33
N VAL A 95 5.48 -22.38 1.28
CA VAL A 95 5.19 -21.54 2.44
C VAL A 95 3.92 -22.03 3.11
N GLU A 96 4.01 -22.22 4.42
CA GLU A 96 2.91 -22.62 5.27
C GLU A 96 2.50 -21.46 6.18
N VAL A 97 1.21 -21.13 6.17
CA VAL A 97 0.64 -20.15 7.10
C VAL A 97 -0.24 -20.88 8.11
N VAL A 98 0.16 -20.84 9.38
CA VAL A 98 -0.61 -21.37 10.49
C VAL A 98 -1.42 -20.25 11.10
N LEU A 99 -2.74 -20.35 10.95
CA LEU A 99 -3.67 -19.33 11.42
C LEU A 99 -3.95 -19.46 12.94
N PRO A 100 -4.19 -18.33 13.62
CA PRO A 100 -4.68 -18.34 14.99
C PRO A 100 -6.11 -18.89 15.07
N LYS A 101 -6.55 -19.24 16.28
CA LYS A 101 -7.91 -19.74 16.50
C LYS A 101 -8.95 -18.71 16.04
N GLY A 102 -9.99 -19.18 15.35
CA GLY A 102 -11.09 -18.33 14.87
C GLY A 102 -10.90 -17.78 13.45
N VAL A 103 -9.75 -18.02 12.81
CA VAL A 103 -9.52 -17.65 11.39
C VAL A 103 -9.33 -18.93 10.58
N SER A 104 -10.17 -19.12 9.56
CA SER A 104 -10.18 -20.35 8.73
C SER A 104 -9.70 -20.11 7.30
N GLN A 105 -9.70 -18.86 6.84
CA GLN A 105 -9.33 -18.47 5.49
C GLN A 105 -8.42 -17.25 5.56
N TYR A 106 -7.46 -17.19 4.64
CA TYR A 106 -6.52 -16.08 4.58
C TYR A 106 -6.07 -15.80 3.15
N ARG A 107 -5.48 -14.62 2.96
CA ARG A 107 -4.77 -14.22 1.76
C ARG A 107 -3.49 -13.49 2.15
N LEU A 108 -2.43 -13.70 1.37
CA LEU A 108 -1.19 -12.93 1.48
C LEU A 108 -1.24 -11.78 0.48
N GLN A 109 -0.94 -10.57 0.94
CA GLN A 109 -0.81 -9.38 0.12
C GLN A 109 0.63 -8.89 0.20
N LEU A 110 1.28 -8.64 -0.94
CA LEU A 110 2.54 -7.89 -0.91
C LEU A 110 2.23 -6.45 -0.52
N VAL A 111 2.97 -5.96 0.46
CA VAL A 111 2.98 -4.55 0.80
C VAL A 111 4.30 -4.00 0.26
N PRO A 112 4.27 -3.16 -0.79
CA PRO A 112 5.48 -2.45 -1.19
C PRO A 112 5.96 -1.63 0.00
N SER A 113 7.22 -1.82 0.37
CA SER A 113 7.86 -1.17 1.53
C SER A 113 7.65 0.35 1.45
N GLY A 114 6.67 0.88 2.20
CA GLY A 114 6.26 2.28 2.15
C GLY A 114 4.75 2.56 2.25
N GLN A 115 3.86 1.60 1.94
CA GLN A 115 2.41 1.82 2.05
C GLN A 115 1.83 1.34 3.39
N SER A 116 1.49 2.31 4.24
CA SER A 116 0.71 2.12 5.47
C SER A 116 -0.80 1.96 5.15
N PRO A 117 -1.65 1.35 6.01
CA PRO A 117 -3.05 0.98 5.72
C PRO A 117 -4.01 2.07 5.22
N ALA A 118 -3.61 3.34 5.14
CA ALA A 118 -4.48 4.45 4.76
C ALA A 118 -4.68 4.61 3.24
N GLU A 119 -3.85 3.98 2.40
CA GLU A 119 -3.83 4.28 0.95
C GLU A 119 -4.62 3.29 0.07
N LEU A 120 -5.24 2.28 0.67
CA LEU A 120 -6.12 1.30 0.00
C LEU A 120 -7.62 1.65 0.13
N ALA A 121 -7.96 2.78 0.74
CA ALA A 121 -9.30 3.34 0.56
C ALA A 121 -9.47 3.68 -0.93
N PRO A 122 -10.60 3.33 -1.57
CA PRO A 122 -10.86 3.73 -2.96
C PRO A 122 -10.64 5.23 -3.04
N GLN A 123 -9.66 5.68 -3.82
CA GLN A 123 -9.54 7.10 -4.13
C GLN A 123 -10.89 7.49 -4.74
N ALA A 124 -11.68 8.24 -3.96
CA ALA A 124 -12.80 8.97 -4.49
C ALA A 124 -12.26 9.76 -5.71
N PRO A 125 -12.96 9.76 -6.86
CA PRO A 125 -12.48 10.40 -8.07
C PRO A 125 -11.95 11.79 -7.73
N ALA A 126 -10.69 12.05 -8.11
CA ALA A 126 -10.05 13.33 -7.92
C ALA A 126 -11.05 14.44 -8.29
N ALA A 127 -11.46 15.21 -7.29
CA ALA A 127 -12.24 16.41 -7.51
C ALA A 127 -11.42 17.26 -8.49
N PRO A 128 -11.99 17.66 -9.64
CA PRO A 128 -11.23 18.30 -10.69
C PRO A 128 -10.56 19.56 -10.16
N GLU A 129 -9.27 19.64 -10.48
CA GLU A 129 -8.40 20.80 -10.52
C GLU A 129 -9.20 22.11 -10.50
N GLN A 130 -9.00 22.91 -9.44
CA GLN A 130 -9.55 24.26 -9.38
C GLN A 130 -9.08 25.03 -10.61
N ALA A 131 -10.02 25.31 -11.50
CA ALA A 131 -9.84 26.21 -12.62
C ALA A 131 -9.28 27.56 -12.13
N PRO A 132 -8.37 28.21 -12.87
CA PRO A 132 -7.90 29.55 -12.53
C PRO A 132 -9.09 30.51 -12.49
N ALA A 133 -9.14 31.33 -11.44
CA ALA A 133 -10.18 32.33 -11.25
C ALA A 133 -10.28 33.26 -12.48
N PRO A 134 -11.49 33.53 -12.99
CA PRO A 134 -11.66 34.49 -14.07
C PRO A 134 -11.38 35.91 -13.55
N GLU A 135 -10.44 36.61 -14.20
CA GLU A 135 -10.28 38.05 -14.07
C GLU A 135 -11.61 38.73 -14.40
N ALA A 136 -12.14 39.48 -13.44
CA ALA A 136 -13.31 40.34 -13.65
C ALA A 136 -12.84 41.68 -14.26
N PRO A 137 -13.54 42.23 -15.26
CA PRO A 137 -13.05 43.36 -16.06
C PRO A 137 -13.08 44.70 -15.30
N GLU A 138 -12.13 45.56 -15.66
CA GLU A 138 -12.05 46.97 -15.29
C GLU A 138 -13.38 47.72 -15.46
N ALA A 139 -13.73 48.54 -14.47
CA ALA A 139 -14.63 49.68 -14.64
C ALA A 139 -14.09 50.87 -13.82
N GLN A 140 -13.47 51.82 -14.53
CA GLN A 140 -13.19 53.21 -14.11
C GLN A 140 -14.50 54.01 -13.89
N PRO A 141 -14.49 55.32 -13.55
CA PRO A 141 -13.81 56.05 -12.49
C PRO A 141 -14.80 56.97 -11.70
N ALA A 142 -14.47 57.44 -10.49
CA ALA A 142 -15.18 58.58 -9.87
C ALA A 142 -14.27 59.42 -8.95
N THR A 143 -13.87 60.57 -9.50
CA THR A 143 -13.64 61.92 -8.94
C THR A 143 -13.35 62.09 -7.42
N PRO A 144 -12.26 62.79 -7.03
CA PRO A 144 -12.05 63.19 -5.64
C PRO A 144 -12.78 64.51 -5.32
N ALA A 145 -13.64 64.48 -4.30
CA ALA A 145 -14.22 65.67 -3.69
C ALA A 145 -13.47 66.03 -2.39
N THR A 146 -12.98 67.27 -2.38
CA THR A 146 -12.31 68.02 -1.31
C THR A 146 -13.11 68.03 0.01
N PRO A 147 -12.44 68.20 1.15
CA PRO A 147 -12.81 69.33 2.01
C PRO A 147 -11.61 70.21 2.38
N GLU A 148 -11.83 71.51 2.18
CA GLU A 148 -11.00 72.64 2.58
C GLU A 148 -11.21 72.94 4.07
N THR A 149 -10.13 73.11 4.85
CA THR A 149 -9.93 74.18 5.85
C THR A 149 -8.50 74.08 6.42
N ALA A 150 -7.73 75.15 6.22
CA ALA A 150 -6.34 75.37 6.62
C ALA A 150 -6.24 75.89 8.08
N PRO A 151 -5.19 76.62 8.53
CA PRO A 151 -3.75 76.63 8.18
C PRO A 151 -2.84 76.62 9.43
N GLN A 152 -1.59 76.14 9.34
CA GLN A 152 -0.49 76.74 10.11
C GLN A 152 0.80 76.72 9.29
N ALA A 153 1.18 77.90 8.80
CA ALA A 153 2.57 78.28 8.57
C ALA A 153 2.96 79.26 9.69
N PRO A 154 4.23 79.28 10.10
CA PRO A 154 4.96 80.51 9.84
C PRO A 154 6.24 80.28 9.04
N ALA A 155 6.37 81.08 7.98
CA ALA A 155 7.64 81.54 7.40
C ALA A 155 8.43 82.30 8.50
N ALA A 156 9.74 82.54 8.47
CA ALA A 156 10.77 82.59 7.45
C ALA A 156 12.15 82.65 8.22
N PRO A 157 13.23 83.30 7.74
CA PRO A 157 14.32 82.66 7.00
C PRO A 157 15.73 83.01 7.55
N ALA A 158 16.73 82.63 6.75
CA ALA A 158 18.04 83.28 6.58
C ALA A 158 19.20 82.92 7.54
N THR A 159 20.06 82.07 6.98
CA THR A 159 21.52 82.12 7.03
C THR A 159 22.13 83.53 7.01
N PRO A 160 23.27 83.74 7.70
CA PRO A 160 24.25 84.76 7.33
C PRO A 160 25.54 84.13 6.76
N GLY A 161 26.03 84.68 5.66
CA GLY A 161 27.32 84.34 5.07
C GLY A 161 27.69 85.30 3.93
N THR A 162 28.18 86.47 4.33
CA THR A 162 29.06 87.46 3.62
C THR A 162 28.91 87.69 2.13
#